data_AF-A0A3S3R2T1-F1
#
_entry.id   AF-A0A3S3R2T1-F1
#
_cell.length_a   1.000
_cell.length_b   1.000
_cell.length_c   1.000
_cell.angle_alpha   90.00
_cell.angle_beta   90.00
_cell.angle_gamma   90.00
#
_symmetry.space_group_name_H-M   'P 1'
#
loop_
_entity.id
_entity.type
_entity.pdbx_description
1 polymer ?
#
loop_
_entity_poly.entity_id
_entity_poly.type
_entity_poly.pdbx_seq_one_letter_code
_entity_poly.pdbx_strand_id
1 'polypeptide(L)' 'MVTIGNFDGVHLGHQLLFHEVAIRAKRSGGTSVAITFDPHP' A
#
# COMPACT_ATOMS: atom_id res chain seq x y z
N MET A 1 4.68 2.78 -7.90
CA MET A 1 4.56 1.40 -7.39
C MET A 1 3.20 1.24 -6.73
N VAL A 2 2.54 0.09 -6.88
CA VAL A 2 1.15 -0.10 -6.48
C VAL A 2 1.03 -1.27 -5.52
N THR A 3 0.15 -1.17 -4.52
CA THR A 3 -0.31 -2.28 -3.69
C THR A 3 -1.84 -2.31 -3.68
N ILE A 4 -2.41 -3.51 -3.61
CA ILE A 4 -3.85 -3.75 -3.71
C ILE A 4 -4.28 -4.68 -2.57
N GLY A 5 -5.34 -4.33 -1.85
CA GLY A 5 -5.89 -5.13 -0.76
C GLY A 5 -7.01 -4.40 -0.01
N ASN A 6 -7.77 -5.11 0.83
CA ASN A 6 -8.85 -4.49 1.62
C ASN A 6 -8.33 -3.51 2.67
N PHE A 7 -7.10 -3.70 3.14
CA PHE A 7 -6.40 -2.87 4.14
C PHE A 7 -7.19 -2.53 5.41
N ASP A 8 -8.21 -3.32 5.75
CA ASP A 8 -9.07 -3.07 6.90
C ASP A 8 -8.26 -3.12 8.20
N GLY A 9 -8.54 -2.16 9.09
CA GLY A 9 -7.83 -1.93 10.34
C GLY A 9 -6.36 -1.49 10.24
N VAL A 10 -5.75 -1.42 9.05
CA VAL A 10 -4.36 -0.94 8.82
C VAL A 10 -3.36 -1.45 9.88
N HIS A 11 -3.46 -2.73 10.22
CA HIS A 11 -2.61 -3.37 11.23
C HIS A 11 -1.13 -3.41 10.80
N LEU A 12 -0.25 -3.86 11.69
CA LEU A 12 1.22 -3.84 11.47
C LEU A 12 1.64 -4.46 10.12
N GLY A 13 1.00 -5.55 9.68
CA GLY A 13 1.26 -6.14 8.37
C GLY A 13 1.04 -5.18 7.19
N HIS A 14 -0.04 -4.39 7.20
CA HIS A 14 -0.34 -3.39 6.17
C HIS A 14 0.68 -2.26 6.21
N GLN A 15 1.08 -1.83 7.41
CA GLN A 15 2.08 -0.77 7.59
C GLN A 15 3.44 -1.18 7.02
N LEU A 16 3.86 -2.43 7.23
CA LEU A 16 5.08 -2.98 6.64
C LEU A 16 5.00 -3.01 5.10
N LEU A 17 3.85 -3.42 4.55
CA LEU A 17 3.59 -3.41 3.10
C LEU A 17 3.66 -2.00 2.52
N PHE A 18 3.02 -1.02 3.15
CA PHE A 18 3.04 0.38 2.71
C PHE A 18 4.44 0.98 2.77
N HIS A 19 5.21 0.66 3.82
CA HIS A 19 6.58 1.10 3.97
C HIS A 19 7.45 0.61 2.80
N GLU A 20 7.35 -0.68 2.46
CA GLU A 20 8.13 -1.25 1.36
C GLU A 20 7.75 -0.63 0.01
N VAL A 21 6.45 -0.46 -0.25
CA VAL A 21 5.94 0.16 -1.49
C VAL A 21 6.41 1.61 -1.61
N ALA A 22 6.37 2.38 -0.53
CA ALA A 22 6.83 3.76 -0.49
C ALA A 22 8.35 3.87 -0.72
N ILE A 23 9.15 3.03 -0.06
CA ILE A 23 10.61 2.99 -0.26
C ILE A 23 10.95 2.71 -1.72
N ARG A 24 10.33 1.69 -2.30
CA ARG A 24 10.61 1.32 -3.68
C ARG A 24 10.16 2.38 -4.67
N ALA A 25 8.99 2.98 -4.47
CA ALA A 25 8.53 4.10 -5.30
C ALA A 25 9.53 5.27 -5.24
N LYS A 26 9.95 5.66 -4.04
CA LYS A 26 10.96 6.72 -3.84
C LYS A 26 12.29 6.41 -4.54
N ARG A 27 12.79 5.17 -4.41
CA ARG A 27 14.04 4.73 -5.06
C ARG A 27 13.97 4.80 -6.59
N SER A 28 12.79 4.59 -7.16
CA SER A 28 12.55 4.68 -8.60
C SER A 28 12.13 6.09 -9.07
N GLY A 29 12.14 7.10 -8.19
CA GLY A 29 11.66 8.45 -8.51
C GLY A 29 10.16 8.51 -8.85
N GLY A 30 9.39 7.50 -8.43
CA GLY A 30 7.97 7.36 -8.75
C GLY A 30 7.05 7.55 -7.54
N THR A 31 5.75 7.52 -7.81
CA THR A 31 4.69 7.66 -6.78
C THR A 31 4.23 6.28 -6.28
N SER A 32 4.02 6.14 -4.97
CA SER A 32 3.37 4.98 -4.36
C SER A 32 1.85 5.16 -4.33
N VAL A 33 1.10 4.12 -4.69
CA VAL A 33 -0.37 4.12 -4.72
C VAL A 33 -0.91 2.88 -4.01
N ALA A 34 -1.93 3.05 -3.17
CA ALA A 34 -2.71 1.96 -2.59
C ALA A 34 -4.10 1.93 -3.26
N ILE A 35 -4.52 0.74 -3.69
CA ILE A 35 -5.87 0.49 -4.21
C ILE A 35 -6.59 -0.38 -3.19
N THR A 36 -7.76 0.07 -2.75
CA THR A 36 -8.62 -0.65 -1.81
C THR A 36 -10.01 -0.87 -2.40
N PHE A 37 -10.83 -1.65 -1.69
CA PHE A 37 -12.18 -2.03 -2.10
C PHE A 37 -13.20 -1.41 -1.15
N ASP A 38 -14.23 -0.77 -1.72
CA ASP A 38 -15.39 -0.24 -1.00
C ASP A 38 -16.67 -0.47 -1.85
N PRO A 39 -17.76 -1.05 -1.31
CA PRO A 39 -17.87 -1.63 0.05
C PRO A 39 -16.93 -2.83 0.21
N HIS A 40 -16.75 -3.28 1.46
CA HIS A 40 -15.95 -4.48 1.72
C HIS A 40 -16.47 -5.65 0.87
N PRO A 41 -15.59 -6.42 0.18
CA PRO A 41 -15.99 -7.60 -0.58
C PRO A 41 -16.75 -8.64 0.25
#